data_AF-A0A9P8JW15-F1
#
_entry.id   AF-A0A9P8JW15-F1
#
_cell.length_a   1.000
_cell.length_b   1.000
_cell.length_c   1.000
_cell.angle_alpha   90.00
_cell.angle_beta   90.00
_cell.angle_gamma   90.00
#
_symmetry.space_group_name_H-M   'P 1'
#
loop_
_entity.id
_entity.type
_entity.pdbx_description
1 polymer ?
#
loop_
_entity_poly.entity_id
_entity_poly.type
_entity_poly.pdbx_seq_one_letter_code
_entity_poly.pdbx_strand_id
1 'polypeptide(L)'
;MAQDSFLHLARPLGPVQIGTQPSTAPLNVSIQPQAIFAILDHSLRRPQDQERVIGTLLGVRSEDGTEVEIRNCYAVPHTETQE
;
A
#
# COMPACT_ATOMS: atom_id res chain seq x y z
N MET A 1 -13.74 -15.45 15.31
CA MET A 1 -12.67 -14.52 15.72
C MET A 1 -12.39 -13.66 14.51
N ALA A 2 -12.82 -12.40 14.52
CA ALA A 2 -12.56 -11.48 13.41
C ALA A 2 -11.09 -11.06 13.49
N GLN A 3 -10.30 -11.39 12.48
CA GLN A 3 -8.92 -10.92 12.37
C GLN A 3 -8.95 -9.43 12.02
N ASP A 4 -8.45 -8.61 12.94
CA ASP A 4 -8.28 -7.17 12.73
C ASP A 4 -7.44 -6.94 11.46
N SER A 5 -8.11 -6.49 10.40
CA SER A 5 -7.47 -6.20 9.12
C SER A 5 -6.89 -4.80 9.19
N PHE A 6 -5.57 -4.69 9.40
CA PHE A 6 -4.86 -3.42 9.41
C PHE A 6 -3.99 -3.27 8.15
N LEU A 7 -3.99 -2.06 7.59
CA LEU A 7 -3.09 -1.69 6.51
C LEU A 7 -1.75 -1.25 7.09
N HIS A 8 -0.73 -2.11 7.00
CA HIS A 8 0.62 -1.79 7.44
C HIS A 8 1.39 -0.98 6.38
N LEU A 9 1.41 0.34 6.51
CA LEU A 9 2.21 1.24 5.68
C LEU A 9 3.66 1.30 6.22
N ALA A 10 4.54 0.44 5.70
CA ALA A 10 5.97 0.56 5.97
C ALA A 10 6.49 1.88 5.38
N ARG A 11 7.16 2.71 6.21
CA ARG A 11 7.76 3.98 5.78
C ARG A 11 9.21 3.73 5.33
N PRO A 12 9.53 3.73 4.02
CA PRO A 12 10.91 3.75 3.58
C PRO A 12 11.51 5.12 3.96
N LEU A 13 12.35 5.15 4.99
CA LEU A 13 13.18 6.31 5.28
C LEU A 13 14.21 6.41 4.14
N GLY A 14 14.04 7.40 3.26
CA GLY A 14 15.03 7.70 2.22
C GLY A 14 16.37 8.15 2.82
N PRO A 15 17.44 8.26 2.00
CA PRO A 15 18.74 8.70 2.48
C PRO A 15 18.62 10.08 3.15
N VAL A 16 18.90 10.11 4.46
CA VAL A 16 18.76 11.30 5.30
C VAL A 16 19.82 12.32 4.87
N GLN A 17 19.39 13.47 4.36
CA GLN A 17 20.27 14.62 4.15
C GLN A 17 20.73 15.13 5.52
N ILE A 18 22.05 15.23 5.73
CA ILE A 18 22.64 15.74 6.98
C ILE A 18 22.06 17.13 7.25
N GLY A 19 21.34 17.28 8.37
CA GLY A 19 20.67 18.54 8.76
C GLY A 19 19.15 18.57 8.52
N THR A 20 18.57 17.59 7.84
CA THR A 20 17.11 17.43 7.72
C THR A 20 16.64 16.37 8.70
N GLN A 21 15.92 16.75 9.76
CA GLN A 21 15.28 15.73 10.61
C GLN A 21 14.24 14.97 9.78
N PRO A 22 14.23 13.63 9.81
CA PRO A 22 13.12 12.88 9.24
C PRO A 22 11.85 13.29 9.98
N SER A 23 10.99 14.05 9.30
CA SER A 23 9.74 14.52 9.90
C SER A 23 8.84 13.32 10.15
N THR A 24 8.49 13.09 11.41
CA THR A 24 7.47 12.11 11.82
C THR A 24 6.06 12.70 11.73
N ALA A 25 5.90 13.86 11.10
CA ALA A 25 4.62 14.54 10.93
C ALA A 25 3.55 13.60 10.33
N PRO A 26 2.27 13.84 10.63
CA PRO A 26 1.19 13.00 10.14
C PRO A 26 1.23 12.92 8.61
N LEU A 27 1.24 11.70 8.08
CA LEU A 27 1.10 11.44 6.64
C LEU A 27 -0.39 11.47 6.32
N ASN A 28 -0.81 12.42 5.50
CA ASN A 28 -2.15 12.37 4.92
C ASN A 28 -2.12 11.43 3.71
N VAL A 29 -2.93 10.37 3.74
CA VAL A 29 -3.01 9.39 2.65
C VAL A 29 -4.39 9.45 2.06
N SER A 30 -4.48 9.90 0.81
CA SER A 30 -5.71 9.90 0.02
C SER A 30 -5.68 8.75 -0.97
N ILE A 31 -6.77 7.97 -1.03
CA ILE A 31 -6.90 6.83 -1.95
C ILE A 31 -8.06 7.12 -2.89
N GLN A 32 -7.76 7.12 -4.19
CA GLN A 32 -8.78 7.28 -5.22
C GLN A 32 -9.68 6.03 -5.25
N PRO A 33 -11.01 6.18 -5.38
CA PRO A 33 -11.95 5.05 -5.38
C PRO A 33 -11.60 3.97 -6.41
N GLN A 34 -11.03 4.35 -7.55
CA GLN A 34 -10.55 3.42 -8.58
C GLN A 34 -9.58 2.37 -8.01
N ALA A 35 -8.61 2.78 -7.19
CA ALA A 35 -7.65 1.84 -6.60
C ALA A 35 -8.34 0.86 -5.64
N ILE A 36 -9.34 1.34 -4.88
CA ILE A 36 -10.12 0.47 -3.98
C ILE A 36 -10.92 -0.56 -4.79
N PHE A 37 -11.61 -0.14 -5.85
CA PHE A 37 -12.34 -1.07 -6.72
C PHE A 37 -11.42 -2.08 -7.40
N ALA A 38 -10.23 -1.66 -7.83
CA ALA A 38 -9.23 -2.57 -8.37
C ALA A 38 -8.77 -3.59 -7.30
N ILE A 39 -8.48 -3.18 -6.06
CA ILE A 39 -8.14 -4.12 -4.97
C ILE A 39 -9.25 -5.14 -4.75
N LEU A 40 -10.51 -4.69 -4.71
CA LEU A 40 -11.67 -5.57 -4.54
C LEU A 40 -11.82 -6.54 -5.72
N ASP A 41 -11.66 -6.07 -6.96
CA ASP A 41 -11.77 -6.91 -8.15
C ASP A 41 -10.69 -8.02 -8.14
N HIS A 42 -9.43 -7.68 -7.82
CA HIS A 42 -8.38 -8.69 -7.70
C HIS A 42 -8.67 -9.68 -6.55
N SER A 43 -9.16 -9.20 -5.40
CA SER A 43 -9.52 -10.06 -4.26
C SER A 43 -10.64 -11.05 -4.58
N LEU A 44 -11.66 -10.62 -5.34
CA LEU A 44 -12.81 -11.44 -5.73
C LEU A 44 -12.50 -12.43 -6.85
N ARG A 45 -11.53 -12.12 -7.72
CA ARG A 45 -11.13 -12.99 -8.84
C ARG A 45 -9.93 -13.88 -8.54
N ARG A 46 -9.40 -13.86 -7.32
CA ARG A 46 -8.25 -14.70 -6.96
C ARG A 46 -8.60 -16.19 -7.10
N PRO A 47 -7.62 -17.03 -7.45
CA PRO A 47 -7.79 -18.48 -7.42
C PRO A 47 -8.27 -18.99 -6.05
N GLN A 48 -9.09 -20.04 -6.02
CA GLN A 48 -9.69 -20.55 -4.78
C GLN A 48 -8.63 -21.10 -3.80
N ASP A 49 -7.49 -21.55 -4.31
CA ASP A 49 -6.33 -22.03 -3.57
C ASP A 49 -5.42 -20.89 -3.04
N GLN A 50 -5.66 -19.65 -3.44
CA GLN A 50 -4.94 -18.49 -2.92
C GLN A 50 -5.75 -17.78 -1.83
N GLU A 51 -5.19 -17.67 -0.63
CA GLU A 51 -5.83 -16.94 0.46
C GLU A 51 -5.67 -15.42 0.31
N ARG A 52 -4.56 -14.97 -0.28
CA ARG A 52 -4.19 -13.56 -0.34
C ARG A 52 -3.95 -13.11 -1.77
N VAL A 53 -4.05 -11.80 -1.97
CA VAL A 53 -3.62 -11.13 -3.19
C VAL A 53 -2.54 -10.13 -2.81
N ILE A 54 -1.39 -10.21 -3.48
CA ILE A 54 -0.33 -9.22 -3.35
C ILE A 54 -0.45 -8.22 -4.49
N GLY A 55 -0.22 -6.94 -4.21
CA GLY A 55 -0.35 -5.88 -5.21
C GLY A 55 0.55 -4.69 -4.94
N THR A 56 0.69 -3.84 -5.96
CA THR A 56 1.47 -2.61 -5.93
C THR A 56 0.54 -1.41 -6.05
N LEU A 57 0.72 -0.41 -5.18
CA LEU A 57 0.01 0.86 -5.23
C LEU A 57 0.80 1.87 -6.06
N LEU A 58 0.09 2.63 -6.90
CA LEU A 58 0.64 3.63 -7.78
C LEU A 58 0.04 4.99 -7.45
N GLY A 59 0.88 6.01 -7.41
CA GLY A 59 0.46 7.32 -6.95
C GLY A 59 1.56 8.37 -6.99
N VAL A 60 1.30 9.48 -6.31
CA VAL A 60 2.25 10.58 -6.15
C VAL A 60 2.44 10.88 -4.68
N ARG A 61 3.60 11.47 -4.36
CA ARG A 61 3.94 11.96 -3.03
C ARG A 61 4.29 13.44 -3.15
N SER A 62 3.88 14.24 -2.18
CA SER A 62 4.26 15.66 -2.11
C SER A 62 5.77 15.81 -1.91
N GLU A 63 6.33 16.95 -2.31
CA GLU A 63 7.78 17.22 -2.20
C GLU A 63 8.26 17.25 -0.75
N ASP A 64 7.45 17.79 0.16
CA ASP A 64 7.69 17.79 1.60
C ASP A 64 7.43 16.42 2.25
N GLY A 65 6.87 15.49 1.48
CA GLY A 65 6.63 14.11 1.87
C GLY A 65 5.51 13.88 2.87
N THR A 66 4.67 14.89 3.14
CA THR A 66 3.56 14.84 4.11
C THR A 66 2.27 14.28 3.52
N GLU A 67 2.12 14.31 2.19
CA GLU A 67 0.93 13.83 1.49
C GLU A 67 1.26 12.71 0.50
N VAL A 68 0.40 11.70 0.47
CA VAL A 68 0.45 10.61 -0.51
C VAL A 68 -0.92 10.45 -1.15
N GLU A 69 -0.97 10.48 -2.47
CA GLU A 69 -2.18 10.22 -3.24
C GLU A 69 -2.04 8.92 -4.03
N ILE A 70 -2.78 7.89 -3.64
CA ILE A 70 -2.85 6.61 -4.34
C ILE A 70 -3.91 6.71 -5.42
N ARG A 71 -3.50 6.61 -6.68
CA ARG A 71 -4.37 6.80 -7.85
C ARG A 71 -4.79 5.48 -8.49
N ASN A 72 -3.95 4.46 -8.40
CA ASN A 72 -4.20 3.16 -9.02
C ASN A 72 -3.47 2.03 -8.29
N CYS A 73 -3.71 0.79 -8.71
CA CYS A 73 -2.95 -0.39 -8.26
C CYS A 73 -3.04 -1.53 -9.27
N TYR A 74 -2.17 -2.53 -9.12
CA TYR A 74 -2.26 -3.80 -9.85
C TYR A 74 -1.82 -4.96 -8.97
N ALA A 75 -2.38 -6.15 -9.19
CA ALA A 75 -1.93 -7.37 -8.52
C ALA A 75 -0.60 -7.86 -9.09
N VAL A 76 0.23 -8.43 -8.22
CA VAL A 76 1.53 -9.01 -8.56
C VAL A 76 1.44 -10.52 -8.31
N PRO A 77 1.80 -11.37 -9.28
CA PRO A 77 1.85 -12.81 -9.06
C PRO A 77 2.78 -13.17 -7.91
N HIS A 78 2.29 -13.98 -6.98
CA HIS A 78 3.07 -14.48 -5.86
C HIS A 78 2.85 -15.98 -5.67
N THR A 79 3.78 -16.60 -4.95
CA THR A 79 3.67 -18.00 -4.52
C THR A 79 3.64 -18.00 -3.01
N GLU A 80 2.63 -18.66 -2.44
CA GLU A 80 2.52 -18.86 -1.00
C GLU A 80 3.19 -20.19 -0.65
N THR A 81 4.19 -20.14 0.24
CA THR A 81 4.73 -21.32 0.90
C THR A 81 3.98 -21.54 2.20
N GLN A 82 3.49 -22.75 2.44
CA GLN A 82 3.01 -23.15 3.76
C GLN A 82 4.21 -23.12 4.73
N GLU A 83 4.16 -22.24 5.73
CA GLU A 83 4.88 -22.49 6.99
C GLU A 83 4.10 -23.47 7.86
#